data_AF-A0A8X6VGI7-F1
#
_entry.id   AF-A0A8X6VGI7-F1
#
_cell.length_a   1.000
_cell.length_b   1.000
_cell.length_c   1.000
_cell.angle_alpha   90.00
_cell.angle_beta   90.00
_cell.angle_gamma   90.00
#
_symmetry.space_group_name_H-M   'P 1'
#
loop_
_entity.id
_entity.type
_entity.pdbx_description
1 polymer ?
#
loop_
_entity_poly.entity_id
_entity_poly.type
_entity_poly.pdbx_seq_one_letter_code
_entity_poly.pdbx_strand_id
1 'polypeptide(L)' 'MAKASGHTSKSNAVYLAKKESETGIKCIPFDEISVKSTDASPINFYAYSLLKQVLEKRHPRTLNGHKITVQAGRE' A
#
# COMPACT_ATOMS: atom_id res chain seq x y z
N MET A 1 -1.33 -5.86 0.74
CA MET A 1 -2.62 -5.30 1.20
C MET A 1 -2.82 -5.75 2.64
N ALA A 2 -3.36 -4.90 3.53
CA ALA A 2 -3.60 -5.29 4.92
C ALA A 2 -5.02 -5.86 5.10
N LYS A 3 -5.24 -6.67 6.15
CA LYS A 3 -6.56 -7.16 6.56
C LYS A 3 -7.35 -6.06 7.29
N ALA A 4 -7.66 -4.97 6.58
CA ALA A 4 -8.49 -3.89 7.09
C ALA A 4 -9.94 -4.04 6.61
N SER A 5 -10.91 -3.59 7.41
CA SER A 5 -12.35 -3.73 7.13
C SER A 5 -12.76 -3.26 5.72
N GLY A 6 -12.18 -2.15 5.23
CA GLY A 6 -12.42 -1.66 3.87
C GLY A 6 -11.87 -2.57 2.77
N HIS A 7 -10.76 -3.26 3.03
CA HIS A 7 -10.13 -4.18 2.08
C HIS A 7 -10.81 -5.55 2.00
N THR A 8 -11.43 -6.00 3.11
CA THR A 8 -12.09 -7.31 3.22
C THR A 8 -13.59 -7.27 2.91
N SER A 9 -14.09 -6.18 2.33
CA SER A 9 -15.49 -6.06 1.94
C SER A 9 -15.86 -7.06 0.83
N LYS A 10 -17.13 -7.45 0.77
CA LYS A 10 -17.64 -8.39 -0.26
C LYS A 10 -17.41 -7.87 -1.69
N SER A 11 -17.59 -6.57 -1.90
CA SER A 11 -17.35 -5.94 -3.20
C SER A 11 -15.88 -6.05 -3.63
N ASN A 12 -14.94 -5.91 -2.68
CA ASN A 12 -13.52 -6.13 -2.95
C ASN A 12 -13.21 -7.58 -3.31
N ALA A 13 -13.81 -8.56 -2.63
CA ALA A 13 -13.61 -9.97 -2.96
C ALA A 13 -14.08 -10.29 -4.39
N VAL A 14 -15.24 -9.76 -4.80
CA VAL A 14 -15.75 -9.90 -6.18
C VAL A 14 -14.81 -9.23 -7.18
N TYR A 15 -14.32 -8.03 -6.87
CA TYR A 15 -13.37 -7.31 -7.72
C TYR A 15 -12.05 -8.07 -7.89
N LEU A 16 -11.50 -8.63 -6.80
CA LEU A 16 -10.27 -9.40 -6.82
C LEU A 16 -10.43 -10.69 -7.64
N ALA A 17 -11.54 -11.42 -7.47
CA ALA A 17 -11.83 -12.62 -8.27
C ALA A 17 -11.93 -12.29 -9.77
N LYS A 18 -12.58 -11.17 -10.12
CA LYS A 18 -12.62 -10.67 -11.49
C LYS A 18 -11.22 -10.35 -12.02
N LYS A 19 -10.38 -9.69 -11.22
CA LYS A 19 -9.00 -9.35 -11.61
C LYS A 19 -8.10 -10.58 -11.74
N GLU A 20 -8.27 -11.58 -10.90
CA GLU A 20 -7.57 -12.86 -11.03
C GLU A 20 -7.95 -13.55 -12.34
N SER A 21 -9.23 -13.55 -12.71
CA SER A 21 -9.68 -14.09 -14.00
C SER A 21 -9.13 -13.30 -15.20
N GLU A 22 -9.11 -11.97 -15.12
CA GLU A 22 -8.60 -11.10 -16.21
C GLU A 22 -7.08 -11.15 -16.38
N THR A 23 -6.33 -11.29 -15.30
CA THR A 23 -4.86 -11.11 -15.29
C THR A 23 -4.07 -12.37 -14.98
N GLY A 24 -4.72 -13.40 -14.44
CA GLY A 24 -4.06 -14.60 -13.91
C GLY A 24 -3.29 -14.37 -12.60
N ILE A 25 -3.26 -13.14 -12.07
CA ILE A 25 -2.52 -12.81 -10.85
C ILE A 25 -3.40 -13.14 -9.64
N LYS A 26 -2.94 -14.10 -8.84
CA LYS A 26 -3.62 -14.50 -7.61
C LYS A 26 -3.38 -13.51 -6.48
N CYS A 27 -4.44 -13.22 -5.73
CA CYS A 27 -4.33 -12.47 -4.49
C CYS A 27 -4.05 -13.43 -3.32
N ILE A 28 -3.21 -13.01 -2.37
CA ILE A 28 -3.02 -13.75 -1.13
C ILE A 28 -4.32 -13.68 -0.32
N PRO A 29 -4.88 -14.81 0.15
CA PRO A 29 -6.08 -14.80 0.98
C PRO A 29 -5.92 -13.94 2.23
N PHE A 30 -6.97 -13.18 2.58
CA PHE A 30 -6.92 -12.29 3.75
C PHE A 30 -6.70 -13.02 5.08
N ASP A 31 -7.03 -14.31 5.16
CA ASP A 31 -6.80 -15.12 6.36
C ASP A 31 -5.32 -15.52 6.54
N GLU A 32 -4.52 -15.48 5.48
CA GLU A 32 -3.08 -15.69 5.53
C GLU A 32 -2.31 -14.41 5.89
N ILE A 33 -2.97 -13.24 5.86
CA ILE A 33 -2.38 -11.95 6.19
C ILE A 33 -2.61 -11.67 7.68
N SER A 34 -1.54 -11.72 8.47
CA SER A 34 -1.61 -11.40 9.91
C SER A 34 -2.10 -9.96 10.14
N VAL A 35 -3.00 -9.78 11.12
CA VAL A 35 -3.67 -8.50 11.43
C VAL A 35 -2.68 -7.39 11.80
N LYS A 36 -1.49 -7.74 12.30
CA LYS A 36 -0.42 -6.79 12.68
C LYS A 36 0.83 -6.91 11.80
N SER A 37 0.64 -7.31 10.55
CA SER A 37 1.70 -7.53 9.56
C SER A 37 2.22 -6.22 8.93
N THR A 38 2.49 -5.17 9.72
CA THR A 38 3.07 -3.94 9.14
C THR A 38 4.45 -4.24 8.55
N ASP A 39 5.28 -5.01 9.25
CA ASP A 39 6.64 -5.32 8.82
C ASP A 39 6.71 -6.38 7.71
N ALA A 40 5.70 -7.24 7.61
CA ALA A 40 5.64 -8.27 6.57
C ALA A 40 5.11 -7.73 5.22
N SER A 41 4.65 -6.47 5.16
CA SER A 41 4.30 -5.85 3.89
C SER A 41 5.50 -5.07 3.33
N PRO A 42 6.01 -5.42 2.13
CA PRO A 42 7.18 -4.74 1.54
C PRO A 42 7.01 -3.22 1.41
N ILE A 43 5.78 -2.77 1.11
CA ILE A 43 5.49 -1.34 0.98
C ILE A 43 5.57 -0.61 2.33
N ASN A 44 5.15 -1.27 3.41
CA ASN A 44 5.14 -0.68 4.74
C ASN A 44 6.53 -0.67 5.37
N PHE A 45 7.24 -1.80 5.28
CA PHE A 45 8.58 -1.88 5.85
C PHE A 45 9.60 -1.03 5.07
N TYR A 46 9.59 -1.11 3.74
CA TYR A 46 10.64 -0.49 2.94
C TYR A 46 10.20 0.87 2.37
N ALA A 47 9.16 0.89 1.52
CA ALA A 47 8.81 2.09 0.77
C ALA A 47 8.31 3.24 1.67
N TYR A 48 7.47 2.98 2.66
CA TYR A 48 7.01 4.02 3.58
C TYR A 48 8.11 4.51 4.52
N SER A 49 9.05 3.64 4.91
CA SER A 49 10.21 4.05 5.70
C SER A 49 11.11 5.03 4.93
N LEU A 50 11.39 4.73 3.66
CA LEU A 50 12.13 5.64 2.78
C LEU A 50 11.37 6.95 2.56
N LEU A 51 10.07 6.88 2.27
CA LEU A 51 9.25 8.06 2.09
C LEU A 51 9.26 8.95 3.35
N LYS A 52 9.18 8.35 4.54
CA LYS A 52 9.22 9.08 5.81
C LYS A 52 10.53 9.87 5.95
N GLN A 53 11.67 9.25 5.63
CA GLN A 53 12.97 9.93 5.67
C GLN A 53 13.02 11.13 4.71
N VAL A 54 12.48 10.98 3.49
CA VAL A 54 12.46 12.07 2.50
C VAL A 54 11.54 13.20 2.96
N LEU A 55 10.35 12.88 3.48
CA LEU A 55 9.41 13.87 4.01
C LEU A 55 9.99 14.62 5.22
N GLU A 56 10.64 13.89 6.11
CA GLU A 56 11.35 14.48 7.25
C GLU A 56 12.45 15.42 6.77
N LYS A 57 13.30 15.00 5.82
CA LYS A 57 14.37 15.85 5.28
C LYS A 57 13.85 17.12 4.57
N ARG A 58 12.75 17.02 3.81
CA ARG A 58 12.25 18.12 2.98
C ARG A 58 11.26 19.04 3.70
N HIS A 59 10.72 18.62 4.85
CA HIS A 59 9.72 19.35 5.65
C HIS A 59 8.64 20.09 4.81
N PRO A 60 7.97 19.41 3.87
CA PRO A 60 6.96 20.06 3.05
C PRO A 60 5.83 20.57 3.95
N ARG A 61 5.41 21.82 3.77
CA ARG A 61 4.35 22.46 4.58
C ARG A 61 2.99 22.52 3.89
N THR A 62 2.95 22.25 2.59
CA THR A 62 1.73 22.31 1.78
C THR A 62 1.42 20.94 1.19
N LEU A 63 0.14 20.67 0.92
CA LEU A 63 -0.28 19.43 0.27
C LEU A 63 0.41 19.24 -1.09
N ASN A 64 0.63 20.33 -1.84
CA ASN A 64 1.36 20.28 -3.09
C ASN A 64 2.85 19.93 -2.88
N GLY A 65 3.48 20.49 -1.85
CA GLY A 65 4.87 20.12 -1.49
C GLY A 65 5.00 18.65 -1.12
N HIS A 66 4.01 18.07 -0.44
CA HIS A 66 4.00 16.64 -0.13
C HIS A 66 3.86 15.79 -1.40
N LYS A 67 2.94 16.13 -2.31
CA LYS A 67 2.74 15.42 -3.58
C LYS A 67 4.00 15.43 -4.45
N ILE A 68 4.63 16.59 -4.59
CA ILE A 68 5.88 16.74 -5.36
C ILE A 68 6.98 15.89 -4.73
N THR A 69 7.07 15.86 -3.40
CA THR A 69 8.07 15.05 -2.68
C THR A 69 7.88 13.55 -2.91
N VAL A 70 6.64 13.05 -2.90
CA VAL A 70 6.32 11.65 -3.21
C VAL A 70 6.69 11.31 -4.66
N GLN A 71 6.46 12.23 -5.60
CA GLN A 71 6.71 12.00 -7.03
C GLN A 71 8.20 12.07 -7.41
N ALA A 72 8.97 12.91 -6.72
CA ALA A 72 10.41 13.08 -6.94
C ALA A 72 11.28 11.95 -6.36
N GLY A 73 10.72 11.01 -5.59
CA GLY A 73 11.43 9.85 -5.06
C GLY A 73 11.49 8.65 -6.02
N ARG A 74 11.25 8.86 -7.31
CA ARG A 74 11.15 7.82 -8.37
C ARG A 74 12.34 7.82 -9.34
N GLU A 75 13.44 8.44 -8.93
CA GLU A 75 14.69 8.58 -9.71
C GLU A 75 15.71 7.51 -9.32
#